data_AF-A0A401HZD4-F1
#
_entry.id   AF-A0A401HZD4-F1
#
_cell.length_a   1.000
_cell.length_b   1.000
_cell.length_c   1.000
_cell.angle_alpha   90.00
_cell.angle_beta   90.00
_cell.angle_gamma   90.00
#
_symmetry.space_group_name_H-M   'P 1'
#
loop_
_entity.id
_entity.type
_entity.pdbx_description
1 polymer ?
#
loop_
_entity_poly.entity_id
_entity_poly.type
_entity_poly.pdbx_seq_one_letter_code
_entity_poly.pdbx_strand_id
1 'polypeptide(L)'
;MYNLSAYTVELTGTCYEIGYKQGSIISEHTALKLAYTRTLEGFGPTEYEEAVRLFDESCPGISEEIAGFADALHIPAGQIAYYAVTYLRPRCSQIALLPAMTALNKPLPATMSFIISWRILCWPEPLSPANTRTWAQAR
;
A
#
# COMPACT_ATOMS: atom_id res chain seq x y z
N MET A 1 7.96 15.85 -23.62
CA MET A 1 8.10 14.38 -23.57
C MET A 1 8.94 14.05 -22.35
N TYR A 2 8.38 13.38 -21.34
CA TYR A 2 9.12 13.03 -20.14
C TYR A 2 9.95 11.77 -20.41
N ASN A 3 11.23 11.79 -20.06
CA ASN A 3 12.07 10.61 -20.13
C ASN A 3 12.00 9.91 -18.77
N LEU A 4 11.53 8.66 -18.75
CA LEU A 4 11.40 7.87 -17.54
C LEU A 4 12.46 6.77 -17.57
N SER A 5 13.39 6.81 -16.62
CA SER A 5 14.34 5.73 -16.40
C SER A 5 13.71 4.65 -15.54
N ALA A 6 13.81 3.39 -15.96
CA ALA A 6 13.39 2.23 -15.20
C ALA A 6 14.60 1.34 -14.89
N TYR A 7 14.62 0.78 -13.69
CA TYR A 7 15.65 -0.15 -13.23
C TYR A 7 14.98 -1.46 -12.85
N THR A 8 15.61 -2.58 -13.18
CA THR A 8 15.10 -3.92 -12.85
C THR A 8 16.04 -4.57 -11.86
N VAL A 9 15.47 -5.14 -10.81
CA VAL A 9 16.18 -5.87 -9.77
C VAL A 9 15.50 -7.21 -9.61
N GLU A 10 16.29 -8.28 -9.56
CA GLU A 10 15.82 -9.61 -9.21
C GLU A 10 15.98 -9.81 -7.70
N LEU A 11 14.87 -10.09 -7.01
CA LEU A 11 14.85 -10.36 -5.57
C LEU A 11 14.49 -11.83 -5.36
N THR A 12 15.35 -12.56 -4.65
CA THR A 12 15.21 -13.99 -4.39
C THR A 12 15.60 -14.29 -2.95
N GLY A 13 14.98 -15.31 -2.36
CA GLY A 13 15.23 -15.73 -0.98
C GLY A 13 13.93 -15.84 -0.17
N THR A 14 14.07 -15.85 1.14
CA THR A 14 12.94 -15.70 2.06
C THR A 14 12.36 -14.28 2.00
N CYS A 15 11.16 -14.06 2.55
CA CYS A 15 10.55 -12.72 2.61
C CYS A 15 11.50 -11.72 3.28
N TYR A 16 12.12 -12.10 4.39
CA TYR A 16 13.14 -11.30 5.06
C TYR A 16 14.34 -10.96 4.17
N GLU A 17 14.91 -11.96 3.47
CA GLU A 17 16.08 -11.75 2.59
C GLU A 17 15.76 -10.84 1.41
N ILE A 18 14.56 -10.98 0.84
CA ILE A 18 14.02 -10.10 -0.21
C ILE A 18 13.96 -8.66 0.30
N GLY A 19 13.37 -8.46 1.47
CA GLY A 19 13.27 -7.16 2.12
C GLY A 19 14.63 -6.54 2.42
N TYR A 20 15.56 -7.33 2.96
CA TYR A 20 16.91 -6.89 3.26
C TYR A 20 17.68 -6.46 2.00
N LYS A 21 17.59 -7.24 0.92
CA LYS A 21 18.20 -6.88 -0.39
C LYS A 21 17.62 -5.58 -0.93
N GLN A 22 16.30 -5.42 -0.88
CA GLN A 22 15.64 -4.19 -1.31
C GLN A 22 16.06 -2.99 -0.45
N GLY A 23 16.11 -3.15 0.88
CA GLY A 23 16.55 -2.12 1.81
C GLY A 23 18.01 -1.72 1.57
N SER A 24 18.88 -2.68 1.26
CA SER A 24 20.28 -2.42 0.89
C SER A 24 20.39 -1.54 -0.34
N ILE A 25 19.63 -1.85 -1.41
CA ILE A 25 19.63 -1.04 -2.64
C ILE A 25 19.09 0.36 -2.36
N ILE A 26 18.01 0.48 -1.60
CA ILE A 26 17.42 1.78 -1.25
C ILE A 26 18.35 2.60 -0.34
N SER A 27 19.18 1.95 0.48
CA SER A 27 20.13 2.62 1.37
C SER A 27 21.16 3.48 0.59
N GLU A 28 21.47 3.09 -0.65
CA GLU A 28 22.37 3.81 -1.56
C GLU A 28 21.72 5.07 -2.16
N HIS A 29 20.40 5.23 -2.01
CA HIS A 29 19.62 6.32 -2.60
C HIS A 29 18.96 7.19 -1.53
N THR A 30 19.61 8.31 -1.17
CA THR A 30 19.17 9.21 -0.09
C THR A 30 17.71 9.69 -0.24
N ALA A 31 17.28 10.06 -1.45
CA ALA A 31 15.92 10.52 -1.68
C ALA A 31 14.87 9.43 -1.43
N LEU A 32 15.17 8.20 -1.83
CA LEU A 32 14.27 7.06 -1.59
C LEU A 32 14.27 6.69 -0.11
N LYS A 33 15.43 6.63 0.54
CA LYS A 33 15.54 6.41 1.98
C LYS A 33 14.65 7.39 2.76
N LEU A 34 14.76 8.69 2.48
CA LEU A 34 13.91 9.71 3.13
C LEU A 34 12.42 9.50 2.87
N ALA A 35 12.03 9.04 1.69
CA ALA A 35 10.63 8.75 1.38
C ALA A 35 10.10 7.55 2.17
N TYR A 36 10.90 6.49 2.33
CA TYR A 36 10.52 5.26 3.03
C TYR A 36 10.61 5.36 4.56
N THR A 37 11.43 6.26 5.11
CA THR A 37 11.59 6.44 6.57
C THR A 37 10.84 7.65 7.13
N ARG A 38 9.96 8.26 6.34
CA ARG A 38 9.19 9.42 6.79
C ARG A 38 8.12 9.00 7.79
N THR A 39 8.13 9.62 8.96
CA THR A 39 7.02 9.54 9.92
C THR A 39 5.77 10.25 9.39
N LEU A 40 4.61 9.63 9.62
CA LEU A 40 3.31 10.16 9.25
C LEU A 40 2.52 10.49 10.52
N GLU A 41 1.92 11.68 10.54
CA GLU A 41 1.06 12.09 11.65
C GLU A 41 -0.13 11.14 11.80
N GLY A 42 -0.46 10.79 13.04
CA GLY A 42 -1.54 9.85 13.35
C GLY A 42 -1.18 8.38 13.20
N PHE A 43 0.10 8.04 13.01
CA PHE A 43 0.59 6.66 13.06
C PHE A 43 1.47 6.44 14.29
N GLY A 44 0.92 5.81 15.32
CA GLY A 44 1.60 5.46 16.57
C GLY A 44 1.75 3.95 16.77
N PRO A 45 2.18 3.54 17.97
CA PRO A 45 2.38 2.12 18.30
C PRO A 45 1.12 1.27 18.14
N THR A 46 -0.04 1.80 18.55
CA THR A 46 -1.33 1.09 18.43
C THR A 46 -1.71 0.85 16.98
N GLU A 47 -1.57 1.87 16.12
CA GLU A 47 -1.83 1.73 14.68
C GLU A 47 -0.84 0.77 14.01
N TYR A 48 0.42 0.75 14.48
CA TYR A 48 1.41 -0.21 14.02
C TYR A 48 1.04 -1.65 14.36
N GLU A 49 0.67 -1.93 15.61
CA GLU A 49 0.26 -3.29 16.02
C GLU A 49 -0.95 -3.78 15.22
N GLU A 50 -1.94 -2.92 15.01
CA GLU A 50 -3.12 -3.26 14.20
C GLU A 50 -2.76 -3.45 12.72
N ALA A 51 -1.88 -2.61 12.16
CA ALA A 51 -1.41 -2.76 10.78
C ALA A 51 -0.68 -4.10 10.57
N VAL A 52 0.21 -4.47 11.50
CA VAL A 52 0.93 -5.76 11.47
C VAL A 52 -0.08 -6.92 11.51
N ARG A 53 -1.06 -6.87 12.43
CA ARG A 53 -2.10 -7.90 12.54
C ARG A 53 -2.88 -8.08 11.23
N LEU A 54 -3.35 -6.98 10.64
CA LEU A 54 -4.11 -7.00 9.38
C LEU A 54 -3.26 -7.53 8.21
N PHE A 55 -1.97 -7.20 8.21
CA PHE A 55 -1.03 -7.63 7.17
C PHE A 55 -0.71 -9.11 7.28
N ASP A 56 -0.48 -9.64 8.46
CA ASP A 56 -0.24 -11.07 8.66
C ASP A 56 -1.47 -11.91 8.29
N GLU A 57 -2.68 -11.39 8.52
CA GLU A 57 -3.93 -12.03 8.11
C GLU A 57 -4.16 -12.00 6.58
N SER A 58 -3.85 -10.88 5.92
CA SER A 58 -4.17 -10.65 4.50
C SER A 58 -3.06 -11.08 3.54
N CYS A 59 -1.80 -10.92 3.96
CA CYS A 59 -0.59 -11.05 3.15
C CYS A 59 0.55 -11.67 4.00
N PRO A 60 0.52 -12.97 4.30
CA PRO A 60 1.55 -13.61 5.11
C PRO A 60 2.95 -13.42 4.49
N GLY A 61 3.92 -12.99 5.30
CA GLY A 61 5.30 -12.74 4.90
C GLY A 61 5.66 -11.27 4.66
N ILE A 62 4.68 -10.38 4.48
CA ILE A 62 4.97 -8.95 4.27
C ILE A 62 5.64 -8.31 5.49
N SER A 63 5.25 -8.71 6.70
CA SER A 63 5.86 -8.21 7.94
C SER A 63 7.33 -8.61 8.06
N GLU A 64 7.68 -9.84 7.63
CA GLU A 64 9.08 -10.30 7.57
C GLU A 64 9.88 -9.53 6.53
N GLU A 65 9.29 -9.27 5.36
CA GLU A 65 9.92 -8.46 4.30
C GLU A 65 10.18 -7.03 4.78
N ILE A 66 9.21 -6.40 5.44
CA ILE A 66 9.39 -5.05 5.99
C ILE A 66 10.43 -5.06 7.12
N ALA A 67 10.49 -6.11 7.94
CA ALA A 67 11.52 -6.24 8.97
C ALA A 67 12.93 -6.31 8.37
N GLY A 68 13.14 -7.14 7.35
CA GLY A 68 14.42 -7.21 6.64
C GLY A 68 14.79 -5.88 5.99
N PHE A 69 13.82 -5.19 5.40
CA PHE A 69 14.01 -3.86 4.82
C PHE A 69 14.42 -2.83 5.88
N ALA A 70 13.79 -2.84 7.05
CA ALA A 70 14.08 -1.93 8.16
C ALA A 70 15.47 -2.18 8.76
N ASP A 71 15.84 -3.46 8.92
CA ASP A 71 17.16 -3.88 9.41
C ASP A 71 18.29 -3.39 8.50
N ALA A 72 18.11 -3.50 7.18
CA ALA A 72 19.07 -2.99 6.19
C ALA A 72 19.22 -1.46 6.24
N LEU A 73 18.18 -0.74 6.66
CA LEU A 73 18.21 0.71 6.84
C LEU A 73 18.64 1.16 8.25
N HIS A 74 18.82 0.20 9.17
CA HIS A 74 19.13 0.39 10.59
C HIS A 74 18.10 1.24 11.35
N ILE A 75 16.82 0.98 11.12
CA ILE A 75 15.70 1.67 11.80
C ILE A 75 14.66 0.66 12.29
N PRO A 76 13.81 1.03 13.27
CA PRO A 76 12.69 0.18 13.69
C PRO A 76 11.68 -0.01 12.56
N ALA A 77 11.15 -1.23 12.41
CA ALA A 77 10.15 -1.56 11.39
C ALA A 77 8.89 -0.68 11.42
N GLY A 78 8.45 -0.26 12.61
CA GLY A 78 7.33 0.67 12.76
C GLY A 78 7.58 2.09 12.22
N GLN A 79 8.83 2.46 11.91
CA GLN A 79 9.16 3.73 11.25
C GLN A 79 9.14 3.62 9.72
N ILE A 80 8.94 2.42 9.16
CA ILE A 80 8.77 2.25 7.72
C ILE A 80 7.42 2.82 7.32
N ALA A 81 7.45 3.83 6.45
CA ALA A 81 6.29 4.56 5.99
C ALA A 81 5.24 3.65 5.32
N TYR A 82 5.63 2.46 4.84
CA TYR A 82 4.75 1.47 4.21
C TYR A 82 3.54 1.10 5.07
N TYR A 83 3.76 0.84 6.37
CA TYR A 83 2.65 0.55 7.29
C TYR A 83 1.67 1.72 7.34
N ALA A 84 2.19 2.93 7.56
CA ALA A 84 1.38 4.12 7.72
C ALA A 84 0.64 4.55 6.43
N VAL A 85 1.26 4.48 5.26
CA VAL A 85 0.59 4.86 4.00
C VAL A 85 -0.52 3.90 3.61
N THR A 86 -0.32 2.61 3.88
CA THR A 86 -1.28 1.56 3.53
C THR A 86 -2.42 1.49 4.54
N TYR A 87 -2.10 1.64 5.83
CA TYR A 87 -3.08 1.62 6.91
C TYR A 87 -3.98 2.87 6.92
N LEU A 88 -3.40 4.07 6.73
CA LEU A 88 -4.16 5.32 6.91
C LEU A 88 -4.90 5.81 5.66
N ARG A 89 -4.47 5.45 4.44
CA ARG A 89 -4.98 6.10 3.22
C ARG A 89 -5.25 5.16 2.04
N PRO A 90 -6.49 4.72 1.84
CA PRO A 90 -6.90 4.18 0.54
C PRO A 90 -6.99 5.34 -0.47
N ARG A 91 -6.07 5.40 -1.45
CA ARG A 91 -6.08 6.42 -2.53
C ARG A 91 -6.14 5.86 -3.95
N CYS A 92 -6.39 4.56 -4.10
CA CYS A 92 -6.29 3.90 -5.40
C CYS A 92 -7.68 3.80 -6.05
N SER A 93 -8.09 4.79 -6.86
CA SER A 93 -9.12 4.55 -7.88
C SER A 93 -8.48 3.92 -9.10
N GLN A 94 -8.77 2.64 -9.32
CA GLN A 94 -8.44 1.95 -10.56
C GLN A 94 -9.75 1.61 -11.29
N ILE A 95 -9.79 1.87 -12.59
CA ILE A 95 -10.90 1.48 -13.46
C ILE A 95 -10.32 0.59 -14.57
N ALA A 96 -10.99 -0.52 -14.85
CA ALA A 96 -10.69 -1.37 -15.99
C ALA A 96 -11.79 -1.17 -17.05
N LEU A 97 -11.41 -0.71 -18.24
CA LEU A 97 -12.35 -0.58 -19.36
C LEU A 97 -12.46 -1.91 -20.11
N LEU A 98 -13.68 -2.28 -20.46
CA LEU A 98 -13.95 -3.46 -21.30
C LEU A 98 -13.38 -3.25 -22.71
N PRO A 99 -12.94 -4.32 -23.41
CA PRO A 99 -12.46 -4.26 -24.78
C PRO A 99 -13.34 -3.42 -25.71
N ALA A 100 -14.67 -3.63 -25.63
CA ALA A 100 -15.67 -2.95 -26.45
C ALA A 100 -15.70 -1.42 -26.28
N MET A 101 -15.13 -0.90 -25.19
CA MET A 101 -15.04 0.53 -24.89
C MET A 101 -13.71 1.15 -25.30
N THR A 102 -12.81 0.37 -25.93
CA THR A 102 -11.45 0.80 -26.28
C THR A 102 -11.23 0.73 -27.79
N ALA A 103 -10.47 1.69 -28.34
CA ALA A 103 -10.16 1.71 -29.76
C ALA A 103 -9.34 0.48 -30.23
N LEU A 104 -8.62 -0.17 -29.32
CA LEU A 104 -7.79 -1.34 -29.60
C LEU A 104 -8.48 -2.68 -29.34
N ASN A 105 -9.75 -2.66 -28.91
CA ASN A 105 -10.51 -3.83 -28.49
C ASN A 105 -9.75 -4.74 -27.50
N LYS A 106 -9.07 -4.13 -26.53
CA LYS A 106 -8.30 -4.79 -25.48
C LYS A 106 -8.61 -4.13 -24.12
N PRO A 107 -8.54 -4.86 -22.99
CA PRO A 107 -8.73 -4.25 -21.69
C PRO A 107 -7.70 -3.14 -21.47
N LEU A 108 -8.14 -1.98 -20.98
CA LEU A 108 -7.26 -0.87 -20.64
C LEU A 108 -7.42 -0.52 -19.16
N PRO A 109 -6.38 -0.74 -18.32
CA PRO A 109 -6.36 -0.21 -16.97
C PRO A 109 -6.09 1.30 -17.03
N ALA A 110 -6.91 2.09 -16.32
CA ALA A 110 -6.73 3.52 -16.18
C ALA A 110 -6.74 3.90 -14.70
N THR A 111 -5.78 4.73 -14.31
CA THR A 111 -5.69 5.30 -12.96
C THR A 111 -6.33 6.68 -12.96
N MET A 112 -7.23 6.93 -12.02
CA MET A 112 -7.85 8.24 -11.86
C MET A 112 -7.45 8.80 -10.50
N SER A 113 -6.69 9.90 -10.48
CA SER A 113 -6.26 10.55 -9.24
C SER A 113 -7.36 11.47 -8.71
N PHE A 114 -8.38 10.92 -8.05
CA PHE A 114 -9.32 11.68 -7.24
C PHE A 114 -9.28 11.21 -5.79
N ILE A 115 -9.60 12.12 -4.86
CA ILE A 115 -9.98 11.74 -3.49
C ILE A 115 -11.36 11.13 -3.60
N ILE A 116 -11.43 9.80 -3.75
CA ILE A 116 -12.70 9.10 -3.58
C ILE A 116 -12.98 9.08 -2.08
N SER A 117 -13.92 9.91 -1.64
CA SER A 117 -14.59 9.67 -0.38
C SER A 117 -15.23 8.28 -0.46
N TRP A 118 -14.90 7.41 0.48
CA TRP A 118 -15.24 5.97 0.55
C TRP A 118 -16.76 5.66 0.51
N ARG A 119 -17.61 6.66 0.28
CA ARG A 119 -19.07 6.59 0.25
C ARG A 119 -19.66 5.96 -1.02
N ILE A 120 -18.87 5.76 -2.08
CA ILE A 120 -19.40 5.46 -3.43
C ILE A 120 -19.00 4.07 -3.96
N LEU A 121 -18.03 3.37 -3.36
CA LEU A 121 -17.49 2.13 -3.93
C LEU A 121 -17.40 0.99 -2.90
N CYS A 122 -18.49 0.68 -2.21
CA CYS A 122 -18.73 -0.71 -1.83
C CYS A 122 -19.61 -1.33 -2.91
N TRP A 123 -19.10 -2.39 -3.53
CA TRP A 123 -19.81 -3.27 -4.45
C TRP A 123 -21.13 -3.75 -3.81
N PRO A 124 -22.21 -4.01 -4.59
CA PRO A 124 -23.52 -4.31 -4.05
C PRO A 124 -23.52 -5.70 -3.38
N GLU A 125 -23.51 -5.73 -2.05
CA GLU A 125 -24.21 -6.81 -1.35
C GLU A 125 -25.72 -6.56 -1.48
N PRO A 126 -26.53 -7.61 -1.69
CA PRO A 126 -27.97 -7.45 -1.82
C PRO A 126 -28.51 -6.92 -0.49
N LEU A 127 -29.15 -5.75 -0.55
CA LEU A 127 -29.83 -5.15 0.59
C LEU A 127 -30.92 -6.12 1.09
N SER A 128 -30.61 -6.88 2.13
CA SER A 128 -31.63 -7.41 3.03
C SER A 128 -32.15 -6.24 3.88
N PRO A 129 -33.47 -6.04 4.03
CA PRO A 129 -34.03 -4.76 4.50
C PRO A 129 -33.86 -4.45 6.00
N ALA A 130 -33.08 -5.24 6.75
CA ALA A 130 -33.32 -5.37 8.19
C ALA A 130 -32.37 -4.64 9.14
N ASN A 131 -31.32 -3.93 8.70
CA ASN A 131 -30.40 -3.35 9.70
C ASN A 131 -29.67 -2.06 9.28
N THR A 132 -30.40 -0.96 9.21
CA THR A 132 -29.83 0.39 9.26
C THR A 132 -29.63 0.83 10.72
N ARG A 133 -28.41 0.69 11.25
CA ARG A 133 -27.92 1.48 12.39
C ARG A 133 -26.59 2.16 12.04
N THR A 134 -26.75 3.40 11.55
CA THR A 134 -25.89 4.58 11.74
C THR A 134 -24.49 4.40 12.35
N TRP A 135 -23.45 4.47 11.50
CA TRP A 135 -22.04 4.71 11.87
C TRP A 135 -21.66 6.20 11.77
N ALA A 136 -22.57 7.11 12.12
CA ALA A 136 -22.39 8.56 11.91
C ALA A 136 -21.75 9.31 13.11
N GLN A 137 -21.07 8.62 14.04
CA GLN A 137 -20.49 9.26 15.22
C GLN A 137 -19.12 8.67 15.57
N ALA A 138 -18.11 9.11 14.85
CA ALA A 138 -16.75 9.26 15.36
C ALA A 138 -16.07 10.33 14.49
N ARG A 139 -16.07 11.57 14.98
CA ARG A 139 -15.18 12.65 14.53
C ARG A 139 -14.09 12.80 15.56
#